data_AF-A0A9E0GHU0-F1
#
_entry.id   AF-A0A9E0GHU0-F1
#
_cell.length_a   1.000
_cell.length_b   1.000
_cell.length_c   1.000
_cell.angle_alpha   90.00
_cell.angle_beta   90.00
_cell.angle_gamma   90.00
#
_symmetry.space_group_name_H-M   'P 1'
#
loop_
_entity.id
_entity.type
_entity.pdbx_description
1 polymer ?
#
loop_
_entity_poly.entity_id
_entity_poly.type
_entity_poly.pdbx_seq_one_letter_code
_entity_poly.pdbx_strand_id
1 'polypeptide(L)'
;MKKLFFQSENRIDSWFTPAWLQEFLVEPFNQAGRMPEGFIERWANVGEMFVTDLNGDGEEDFIVAHTQNLYWRKLYWLHGSPGSYQLTVLPISDGHALAQQVPLIEDLNHDGVPELVYRDYASGASDEFSNIFIISWQNGRLQNMVIGDNGTQNGEWQVEDTDQDGLYELIKWQGGPGSAGFCCALPVKIDYRLIGNEYIPVRQVPVREELGGFLGEGVKADWQFAKMMQHTNHYAQAIEYLDSFLADIHNDPYQARQEVIPYTYFQLGMTYLLMDEPAAAQRMWQSLAQDFPEHPVTLDVLDIQPFLQTRDGIWQGCAWLRKNKRDWPLSEERRYIFAQEAYYPSWADLCDPMLLFSQWSWTQTRPIAEQLTDRALAWQSLSNAFDLNKDGIADPIGQIQISDRRNQVWVFLTQPDGTYEPFYAKQPYPPEAIYIWTSWGYDSAPWYLDDYFDAVITDENQDGNPEIRYGRSDGNHPLQTEWIGHRFEKPGNEIRMDNFTVPDLKDEKSLANVTKKLFYDQDFEAALSLLDGYDSNSDPSISYRSPEVLRWAEAGSHYLRGLAYSYLGENELAQLSFATVIRDYSDALVYSYGYFSWADLAREKSSP
;
A
#
# COMPACT_ATOMS: atom_id res chain seq x y z
N MET A 1 34.40 2.34 -4.18
CA MET A 1 33.82 3.15 -3.07
C MET A 1 34.70 2.99 -1.81
N LYS A 2 35.23 4.08 -1.21
CA LYS A 2 35.99 4.03 0.05
C LYS A 2 35.12 4.57 1.19
N LYS A 3 34.88 3.78 2.24
CA LYS A 3 34.06 4.15 3.41
C LYS A 3 34.97 4.33 4.64
N LEU A 4 34.89 5.46 5.34
CA LEU A 4 35.67 5.77 6.55
C LEU A 4 34.72 6.34 7.62
N PHE A 5 34.80 5.86 8.87
CA PHE A 5 33.96 6.28 9.99
C PHE A 5 34.82 6.80 11.16
N PHE A 6 34.45 7.95 11.74
CA PHE A 6 34.93 8.43 13.05
C PHE A 6 33.83 9.22 13.80
N GLN A 7 33.77 9.08 15.13
CA GLN A 7 32.80 9.72 16.04
C GLN A 7 33.26 11.09 16.53
N SER A 8 32.37 12.10 16.58
CA SER A 8 32.61 13.39 17.28
C SER A 8 31.49 13.74 18.27
N GLU A 9 31.85 14.37 19.39
CA GLU A 9 31.00 14.62 20.58
C GLU A 9 30.01 15.81 20.42
N ASN A 10 28.70 15.51 20.38
CA ASN A 10 27.57 16.08 21.14
C ASN A 10 27.15 17.58 21.17
N ARG A 11 27.51 18.51 20.24
CA ARG A 11 26.88 19.87 20.21
C ARG A 11 26.72 20.51 18.82
N ILE A 12 26.14 19.81 17.86
CA ILE A 12 26.31 20.16 16.44
C ILE A 12 25.00 19.97 15.66
N ASP A 13 23.92 20.72 15.96
CA ASP A 13 22.60 20.39 15.39
C ASP A 13 21.86 21.51 14.63
N SER A 14 22.24 22.79 14.74
CA SER A 14 21.47 23.89 14.12
C SER A 14 22.13 24.55 12.90
N TRP A 15 23.38 24.20 12.57
CA TRP A 15 24.10 24.89 11.51
C TRP A 15 24.01 24.21 10.15
N PHE A 16 23.55 22.96 10.03
CA PHE A 16 23.45 22.24 8.76
C PHE A 16 22.24 22.68 7.92
N THR A 17 22.22 23.96 7.56
CA THR A 17 21.18 24.63 6.77
C THR A 17 21.62 24.77 5.32
N PRO A 18 20.69 24.98 4.37
CA PRO A 18 21.06 25.35 3.00
C PRO A 18 22.01 26.55 2.92
N ALA A 19 21.88 27.53 3.83
CA ALA A 19 22.78 28.68 3.89
C ALA A 19 24.22 28.30 4.28
N TRP A 20 24.37 27.37 5.23
CA TRP A 20 25.70 26.86 5.60
C TRP A 20 26.33 26.04 4.47
N LEU A 21 25.55 25.19 3.80
CA LEU A 21 26.02 24.47 2.62
C LEU A 21 26.42 25.44 1.50
N GLN A 22 25.69 26.53 1.33
CA GLN A 22 26.05 27.56 0.37
C GLN A 22 27.42 28.18 0.71
N GLU A 23 27.62 28.64 1.95
CA GLU A 23 28.84 29.33 2.40
C GLU A 23 30.07 28.40 2.47
N PHE A 24 29.91 27.18 2.97
CA PHE A 24 31.02 26.28 3.28
C PHE A 24 31.28 25.19 2.24
N LEU A 25 30.37 25.02 1.27
CA LEU A 25 30.47 24.05 0.19
C LEU A 25 30.43 24.74 -1.18
N VAL A 26 29.30 25.38 -1.52
CA VAL A 26 29.09 25.91 -2.88
C VAL A 26 30.07 27.03 -3.21
N GLU A 27 30.23 28.02 -2.33
CA GLU A 27 31.12 29.16 -2.58
C GLU A 27 32.60 28.75 -2.71
N PRO A 28 33.17 27.91 -1.81
CA PRO A 28 34.54 27.41 -1.97
C PRO A 28 34.75 26.62 -3.27
N PHE A 29 33.78 25.79 -3.67
CA PHE A 29 33.86 25.04 -4.92
C PHE A 29 33.84 25.98 -6.13
N ASN A 30 32.99 27.00 -6.10
CA ASN A 30 32.92 28.01 -7.15
C ASN A 30 34.19 28.88 -7.22
N GLN A 31 34.81 29.19 -6.09
CA GLN A 31 36.08 29.93 -6.08
C GLN A 31 37.25 29.07 -6.57
N ALA A 32 37.29 27.80 -6.20
CA ALA A 32 38.37 26.88 -6.54
C ALA A 32 38.24 26.29 -7.96
N GLY A 33 37.03 26.28 -8.53
CA GLY A 33 36.73 25.60 -9.80
C GLY A 33 36.90 24.08 -9.74
N ARG A 34 36.95 23.51 -8.53
CA ARG A 34 37.07 22.07 -8.26
C ARG A 34 36.88 21.83 -6.77
N MET A 35 36.69 20.58 -6.39
CA MET A 35 36.71 20.19 -4.98
C MET A 35 38.04 20.61 -4.32
N PRO A 36 38.01 21.36 -3.20
CA PRO A 36 39.23 21.70 -2.48
C PRO A 36 39.96 20.45 -1.97
N GLU A 37 41.29 20.46 -2.05
CA GLU A 37 42.11 19.37 -1.52
C GLU A 37 41.86 19.17 0.00
N GLY A 38 41.73 17.92 0.43
CA GLY A 38 41.45 17.57 1.82
C GLY A 38 39.99 17.77 2.26
N PHE A 39 39.07 18.14 1.36
CA PHE A 39 37.68 18.43 1.73
C PHE A 39 36.92 17.18 2.19
N ILE A 40 37.00 16.08 1.43
CA ILE A 40 36.35 14.80 1.78
C ILE A 40 36.82 14.31 3.15
N GLU A 41 38.12 14.40 3.44
CA GLU A 41 38.69 13.98 4.73
C GLU A 41 38.16 14.82 5.90
N ARG A 42 37.93 16.12 5.69
CA ARG A 42 37.30 16.98 6.69
C ARG A 42 35.81 16.66 6.85
N TRP A 43 35.14 16.32 5.75
CA TRP A 43 33.72 16.02 5.70
C TRP A 43 33.37 14.65 6.31
N ALA A 44 34.26 13.67 6.20
CA ALA A 44 34.03 12.29 6.63
C ALA A 44 33.64 12.16 8.12
N ASN A 45 33.87 13.20 8.93
CA ASN A 45 33.45 13.22 10.33
C ASN A 45 31.99 13.66 10.51
N VAL A 46 31.39 14.42 9.58
CA VAL A 46 30.06 15.06 9.71
C VAL A 46 28.99 14.45 8.79
N GLY A 47 29.39 13.69 7.76
CA GLY A 47 28.45 13.08 6.83
C GLY A 47 29.10 12.11 5.86
N GLU A 48 28.29 11.60 4.94
CA GLU A 48 28.76 10.83 3.77
C GLU A 48 28.75 11.75 2.53
N MET A 49 29.70 11.52 1.64
CA MET A 49 29.78 12.21 0.35
C MET A 49 30.08 11.21 -0.76
N PHE A 50 29.34 11.31 -1.85
CA PHE A 50 29.51 10.50 -3.05
C PHE A 50 29.84 11.40 -4.23
N VAL A 51 30.68 10.91 -5.15
CA VAL A 51 31.11 11.63 -6.35
C VAL A 51 30.67 10.83 -7.56
N THR A 52 29.91 11.44 -8.47
CA THR A 52 29.34 10.82 -9.67
C THR A 52 28.89 11.92 -10.62
N ASP A 53 28.66 11.62 -11.90
CA ASP A 53 28.02 12.56 -12.84
C ASP A 53 26.55 12.17 -12.96
N LEU A 54 25.65 12.78 -12.19
CA LEU A 54 24.22 12.39 -12.18
C LEU A 54 23.43 13.04 -13.31
N ASN A 55 23.99 14.00 -14.04
CA ASN A 55 23.28 14.71 -15.10
C ASN A 55 23.84 14.42 -16.52
N GLY A 56 24.93 13.67 -16.62
CA GLY A 56 25.59 13.28 -17.86
C GLY A 56 26.35 14.40 -18.56
N ASP A 57 26.72 15.47 -17.85
CA ASP A 57 27.42 16.62 -18.44
C ASP A 57 28.94 16.45 -18.54
N GLY A 58 29.47 15.35 -17.97
CA GLY A 58 30.88 14.98 -17.97
C GLY A 58 31.69 15.61 -16.83
N GLU A 59 31.07 16.40 -15.96
CA GLU A 59 31.68 16.97 -14.76
C GLU A 59 31.30 16.17 -13.50
N GLU A 60 32.11 16.30 -12.44
CA GLU A 60 31.82 15.63 -11.18
C GLU A 60 30.74 16.37 -10.38
N ASP A 61 29.65 15.68 -10.07
CA ASP A 61 28.67 16.07 -9.06
C ASP A 61 28.98 15.46 -7.69
N PHE A 62 28.35 16.02 -6.66
CA PHE A 62 28.51 15.58 -5.28
C PHE A 62 27.16 15.36 -4.60
N ILE A 63 26.95 14.15 -4.08
CA ILE A 63 25.83 13.85 -3.19
C ILE A 63 26.31 13.96 -1.76
N VAL A 64 25.61 14.77 -0.96
CA VAL A 64 25.97 15.10 0.40
C VAL A 64 24.87 14.64 1.35
N ALA A 65 25.19 13.68 2.21
CA ALA A 65 24.29 13.14 3.22
C ALA A 65 24.75 13.56 4.62
N HIS A 66 23.86 14.18 5.40
CA HIS A 66 24.12 14.50 6.79
C HIS A 66 23.67 13.36 7.71
N THR A 67 24.61 12.73 8.42
CA THR A 67 24.34 11.48 9.16
C THR A 67 24.33 11.63 10.68
N GLN A 68 24.69 12.81 11.22
CA GLN A 68 24.90 12.97 12.67
C GLN A 68 23.63 13.15 13.51
N ASN A 69 22.48 13.48 12.91
CA ASN A 69 21.24 13.69 13.66
C ASN A 69 20.16 12.68 13.23
N LEU A 70 19.58 12.01 14.23
CA LEU A 70 18.50 11.04 14.04
C LEU A 70 17.20 11.68 13.54
N TYR A 71 17.01 12.99 13.72
CA TYR A 71 15.69 13.62 13.50
C TYR A 71 15.56 14.42 12.20
N TRP A 72 16.67 14.74 11.53
CA TRP A 72 16.69 15.67 10.38
C TRP A 72 17.78 15.33 9.38
N ARG A 73 17.68 14.16 8.73
CA ARG A 73 18.59 13.82 7.63
C ARG A 73 18.07 14.44 6.34
N LYS A 74 18.92 15.20 5.65
CA LYS A 74 18.66 15.75 4.32
C LYS A 74 19.73 15.28 3.37
N LEU A 75 19.32 15.00 2.14
CA LEU A 75 20.20 14.65 1.04
C LEU A 75 20.26 15.83 0.08
N TYR A 76 21.48 16.23 -0.28
CA TYR A 76 21.71 17.36 -1.18
C TYR A 76 22.53 16.89 -2.37
N TRP A 77 22.22 17.44 -3.54
CA TRP A 77 22.97 17.27 -4.77
C TRP A 77 23.62 18.59 -5.16
N LEU A 78 24.95 18.62 -5.14
CA LEU A 78 25.76 19.72 -5.62
C LEU A 78 26.21 19.40 -7.04
N HIS A 79 25.75 20.17 -8.02
CA HIS A 79 25.97 19.88 -9.45
C HIS A 79 26.36 21.09 -10.27
N GLY A 80 26.91 20.84 -11.46
CA GLY A 80 27.31 21.84 -12.45
C GLY A 80 28.82 21.94 -12.65
N SER A 81 29.25 22.95 -13.40
CA SER A 81 30.65 23.07 -13.82
C SER A 81 31.54 23.86 -12.85
N PRO A 82 32.88 23.69 -12.92
CA PRO A 82 33.87 24.56 -12.27
C PRO A 82 33.52 26.05 -12.28
N GLY A 83 33.18 26.59 -11.11
CA GLY A 83 32.84 28.01 -10.95
C GLY A 83 31.33 28.34 -10.93
N SER A 84 30.46 27.34 -11.11
CA SER A 84 29.01 27.53 -11.20
C SER A 84 28.19 26.43 -10.52
N TYR A 85 28.75 25.72 -9.55
CA TYR A 85 28.05 24.70 -8.79
C TYR A 85 26.79 25.25 -8.12
N GLN A 86 25.74 24.43 -8.11
CA GLN A 86 24.43 24.71 -7.55
C GLN A 86 24.03 23.62 -6.57
N LEU A 87 23.32 23.99 -5.51
CA LEU A 87 22.82 23.07 -4.51
C LEU A 87 21.34 22.79 -4.73
N THR A 88 20.99 21.53 -4.95
CA THR A 88 19.62 21.03 -5.05
C THR A 88 19.30 20.14 -3.86
N VAL A 89 18.14 20.34 -3.24
CA VAL A 89 17.64 19.45 -2.20
C VAL A 89 16.96 18.27 -2.88
N LEU A 90 17.40 17.06 -2.57
CA LEU A 90 16.78 15.84 -3.09
C LEU A 90 15.50 15.51 -2.30
N PRO A 91 14.49 14.91 -2.96
CA PRO A 91 13.23 14.59 -2.29
C PRO A 91 13.47 13.61 -1.14
N ILE A 92 12.94 13.92 0.03
CA ILE A 92 12.88 12.99 1.16
C ILE A 92 11.41 12.95 1.60
N SER A 93 10.99 11.87 2.25
CA SER A 93 9.69 11.91 2.89
C SER A 93 9.74 12.94 4.02
N ASP A 94 8.65 13.69 4.25
CA ASP A 94 8.59 14.73 5.30
C ASP A 94 8.68 14.17 6.74
N GLY A 95 9.06 12.89 6.89
CA GLY A 95 9.16 12.16 8.15
C GLY A 95 10.54 12.23 8.81
N HIS A 96 10.57 11.92 10.10
CA HIS A 96 11.78 11.80 10.91
C HIS A 96 12.65 10.61 10.43
N ALA A 97 13.50 10.88 9.44
CA ALA A 97 14.43 9.94 8.83
C ALA A 97 15.51 9.48 9.82
N LEU A 98 15.31 8.33 10.51
CA LEU A 98 16.28 7.83 11.51
C LEU A 98 17.56 7.28 10.88
N ALA A 99 17.49 6.79 9.66
CA ALA A 99 18.62 6.30 8.89
C ALA A 99 18.43 6.70 7.43
N GLN A 100 19.42 7.37 6.85
CA GLN A 100 19.56 7.43 5.40
C GLN A 100 20.67 6.48 5.06
N GLN A 101 20.36 5.51 4.22
CA GLN A 101 21.36 4.69 3.56
C GLN A 101 21.20 4.99 2.08
N VAL A 102 22.25 5.51 1.46
CA VAL A 102 22.38 5.58 0.01
C VAL A 102 22.96 4.23 -0.43
N PRO A 103 22.17 3.25 -0.92
CA PRO A 103 22.69 1.92 -1.21
C PRO A 103 23.36 1.86 -2.59
N LEU A 104 23.01 2.73 -3.55
CA LEU A 104 23.46 2.55 -4.93
C LEU A 104 23.49 3.86 -5.74
N ILE A 105 24.54 4.00 -6.55
CA ILE A 105 24.64 4.99 -7.63
C ILE A 105 25.10 4.22 -8.86
N GLU A 106 24.20 3.98 -9.79
CA GLU A 106 24.44 3.13 -10.96
C GLU A 106 23.46 3.48 -12.08
N ASP A 107 23.88 3.26 -13.34
CA ASP A 107 23.04 3.44 -14.53
C ASP A 107 22.08 2.24 -14.64
N LEU A 108 20.89 2.39 -14.05
CA LEU A 108 19.90 1.31 -13.93
C LEU A 108 19.08 1.15 -15.22
N ASN A 109 18.95 2.22 -16.00
CA ASN A 109 18.18 2.25 -17.24
C ASN A 109 19.03 2.13 -18.52
N HIS A 110 20.36 2.07 -18.40
CA HIS A 110 21.34 2.01 -19.48
C HIS A 110 21.29 3.19 -20.45
N ASP A 111 20.90 4.37 -19.96
CA ASP A 111 20.90 5.60 -20.77
C ASP A 111 22.26 6.31 -20.79
N GLY A 112 23.23 5.81 -20.01
CA GLY A 112 24.58 6.34 -19.87
C GLY A 112 24.72 7.34 -18.72
N VAL A 113 23.64 7.64 -17.99
CA VAL A 113 23.62 8.52 -16.82
C VAL A 113 23.22 7.70 -15.59
N PRO A 114 24.01 7.71 -14.50
CA PRO A 114 23.69 6.97 -13.30
C PRO A 114 22.46 7.53 -12.57
N GLU A 115 21.63 6.63 -12.07
CA GLU A 115 20.59 6.89 -11.08
C GLU A 115 21.16 6.94 -9.66
N LEU A 116 20.51 7.73 -8.80
CA LEU A 116 20.74 7.74 -7.36
C LEU A 116 19.62 6.98 -6.65
N VAL A 117 19.97 5.86 -6.00
CA VAL A 117 19.03 5.12 -5.15
C VAL A 117 19.28 5.47 -3.69
N TYR A 118 18.22 5.77 -2.94
CA TYR A 118 18.32 5.86 -1.48
C TYR A 118 17.05 5.41 -0.77
N ARG A 119 17.26 4.96 0.47
CA ARG A 119 16.19 4.59 1.39
C ARG A 119 16.00 5.67 2.42
N ASP A 120 14.73 5.99 2.67
CA ASP A 120 14.32 6.88 3.73
C ASP A 120 13.45 6.11 4.74
N TYR A 121 13.86 6.14 6.01
CA TYR A 121 13.15 5.44 7.08
C TYR A 121 12.39 6.45 7.93
N ALA A 122 11.08 6.59 7.68
CA ALA A 122 10.22 7.38 8.55
C ALA A 122 9.86 6.53 9.78
N SER A 123 10.47 6.84 10.94
CA SER A 123 10.11 6.19 12.20
C SER A 123 9.27 7.11 13.08
N GLY A 124 8.16 6.59 13.59
CA GLY A 124 7.39 7.19 14.67
C GLY A 124 6.97 6.11 15.66
N ALA A 125 7.81 5.88 16.68
CA ALA A 125 7.61 5.10 17.91
C ALA A 125 6.97 3.68 17.90
N SER A 126 6.44 3.15 16.79
CA SER A 126 5.99 1.74 16.72
C SER A 126 6.14 1.09 15.35
N ASP A 127 6.20 1.89 14.28
CA ASP A 127 6.12 1.43 12.89
C ASP A 127 7.21 2.12 12.05
N GLU A 128 8.17 1.34 11.52
CA GLU A 128 9.22 1.84 10.63
C GLU A 128 8.73 1.79 9.18
N PHE A 129 8.45 2.95 8.57
CA PHE A 129 8.12 3.00 7.16
C PHE A 129 9.39 3.19 6.35
N SER A 130 9.64 2.32 5.36
CA SER A 130 10.73 2.52 4.41
C SER A 130 10.18 2.99 3.06
N ASN A 131 10.63 4.16 2.64
CA ASN A 131 10.47 4.65 1.28
C ASN A 131 11.76 4.38 0.51
N ILE A 132 11.64 4.02 -0.76
CA ILE A 132 12.77 4.03 -1.68
C ILE A 132 12.58 5.14 -2.72
N PHE A 133 13.66 5.84 -2.97
CA PHE A 133 13.75 6.83 -4.03
C PHE A 133 14.77 6.32 -5.05
N ILE A 134 14.39 6.33 -6.32
CA ILE A 134 15.29 6.10 -7.45
C ILE A 134 15.24 7.38 -8.28
N ILE A 135 16.24 8.24 -8.11
CA ILE A 135 16.26 9.56 -8.71
C ILE A 135 17.11 9.53 -9.97
N SER A 136 16.52 9.88 -11.10
CA SER A 136 17.17 10.02 -12.40
C SER A 136 17.11 11.46 -12.90
N TRP A 137 18.14 11.92 -13.61
CA TRP A 137 18.13 13.21 -14.28
C TRP A 137 17.66 13.04 -15.72
N GLN A 138 16.41 13.43 -15.98
CA GLN A 138 15.80 13.22 -17.27
C GLN A 138 15.15 14.50 -17.74
N ASN A 139 15.37 14.84 -19.01
CA ASN A 139 14.79 16.03 -19.65
C ASN A 139 15.07 17.33 -18.88
N GLY A 140 16.27 17.46 -18.29
CA GLY A 140 16.70 18.65 -17.56
C GLY A 140 16.07 18.83 -16.18
N ARG A 141 15.53 17.76 -15.58
CA ARG A 141 14.97 17.77 -14.22
C ARG A 141 15.19 16.43 -13.51
N LEU A 142 15.19 16.45 -12.19
CA LEU A 142 15.14 15.24 -11.38
C LEU A 142 13.75 14.61 -11.47
N GLN A 143 13.70 13.30 -11.67
CA GLN A 143 12.49 12.50 -11.66
C GLN A 143 12.68 11.31 -10.72
N ASN A 144 11.68 11.01 -9.89
CA ASN A 144 11.65 9.77 -9.14
C ASN A 144 11.06 8.67 -10.03
N MET A 145 11.82 7.60 -10.26
CA MET A 145 11.44 6.48 -11.13
C MET A 145 10.55 5.46 -10.41
N VAL A 146 10.39 5.56 -9.08
CA VAL A 146 9.43 4.75 -8.32
C VAL A 146 8.18 5.57 -8.08
N ILE A 147 7.08 5.19 -8.75
CA ILE A 147 5.78 5.85 -8.58
C ILE A 147 4.96 5.08 -7.54
N GLY A 148 4.54 5.81 -6.50
CA GLY A 148 3.43 5.39 -5.63
C GLY A 148 3.77 4.41 -4.52
N ASP A 149 5.04 4.29 -4.12
CA ASP A 149 5.43 3.48 -2.95
C ASP A 149 5.77 4.37 -1.75
N ASN A 150 4.74 4.83 -1.04
CA ASN A 150 4.87 5.74 0.09
C ASN A 150 4.55 4.99 1.39
N GLY A 151 5.56 4.25 1.86
CA GLY A 151 5.68 3.88 3.25
C GLY A 151 5.07 2.53 3.54
N THR A 152 5.88 1.48 3.38
CA THR A 152 5.57 0.20 3.98
C THR A 152 6.24 0.02 5.32
N GLN A 153 5.41 -0.37 6.29
CA GLN A 153 5.86 -0.81 7.59
C GLN A 153 6.80 -2.02 7.45
N ASN A 154 7.99 -1.93 8.02
CA ASN A 154 9.02 -2.97 8.05
C ASN A 154 9.44 -3.46 6.65
N GLY A 155 9.58 -2.53 5.70
CA GLY A 155 10.03 -2.86 4.35
C GLY A 155 11.57 -2.93 4.23
N GLU A 156 12.14 -3.99 3.69
CA GLU A 156 13.52 -3.98 3.19
C GLU A 156 13.52 -3.89 1.66
N TRP A 157 14.35 -3.01 1.12
CA TRP A 157 14.56 -2.90 -0.32
C TRP A 157 15.93 -3.43 -0.72
N GLN A 158 15.97 -4.17 -1.82
CA GLN A 158 17.17 -4.66 -2.50
C GLN A 158 17.10 -4.25 -3.98
N VAL A 159 18.23 -3.87 -4.56
CA VAL A 159 18.37 -3.61 -5.99
C VAL A 159 19.37 -4.62 -6.52
N GLU A 160 18.96 -5.48 -7.44
CA GLU A 160 19.76 -6.58 -7.96
C GLU A 160 19.32 -6.92 -9.38
N ASP A 161 20.28 -7.21 -10.26
CA ASP A 161 20.04 -7.84 -11.56
C ASP A 161 19.86 -9.36 -11.33
N THR A 162 18.60 -9.77 -11.15
CA THR A 162 18.25 -11.12 -10.67
C THR A 162 18.34 -12.18 -11.76
N ASP A 163 18.19 -11.80 -13.03
CA ASP A 163 18.24 -12.72 -14.17
C ASP A 163 19.48 -12.55 -15.07
N GLN A 164 20.38 -11.62 -14.73
CA GLN A 164 21.64 -11.32 -15.40
C GLN A 164 21.44 -10.79 -16.83
N ASP A 165 20.31 -10.15 -17.10
CA ASP A 165 20.05 -9.49 -18.38
C ASP A 165 20.66 -8.08 -18.46
N GLY A 166 21.22 -7.59 -17.35
CA GLY A 166 21.82 -6.28 -17.19
C GLY A 166 20.84 -5.24 -16.63
N LEU A 167 19.54 -5.48 -16.63
CA LEU A 167 18.54 -4.62 -16.03
C LEU A 167 18.44 -4.94 -14.53
N TYR A 168 18.47 -3.90 -13.72
CA TYR A 168 18.30 -4.08 -12.28
C TYR A 168 16.82 -4.21 -11.95
N GLU A 169 16.44 -5.26 -11.23
CA GLU A 169 15.16 -5.33 -10.53
C GLU A 169 15.25 -4.64 -9.18
N LEU A 170 14.11 -4.11 -8.77
CA LEU A 170 13.90 -3.67 -7.40
C LEU A 170 13.10 -4.75 -6.67
N ILE A 171 13.64 -5.26 -5.59
CA ILE A 171 13.00 -6.26 -4.73
C ILE A 171 12.62 -5.58 -3.43
N LYS A 172 11.34 -5.66 -3.08
CA LYS A 172 10.82 -5.22 -1.79
C LYS A 172 10.38 -6.39 -0.95
N TRP A 173 10.93 -6.49 0.25
CA TRP A 173 10.40 -7.34 1.32
C TRP A 173 9.48 -6.47 2.14
N GLN A 174 8.19 -6.75 2.13
CA GLN A 174 7.20 -5.99 2.89
C GLN A 174 6.56 -6.92 3.90
N GLY A 175 6.65 -6.58 5.19
CA GLY A 175 5.94 -7.27 6.26
C GLY A 175 6.88 -7.74 7.36
N GLY A 176 6.50 -7.47 8.60
CA GLY A 176 7.20 -7.87 9.81
C GLY A 176 6.32 -7.55 11.01
N PRO A 177 6.49 -8.19 12.17
CA PRO A 177 5.63 -7.97 13.32
C PRO A 177 5.73 -6.52 13.81
N GLY A 178 4.76 -5.70 13.39
CA GLY A 178 4.56 -4.38 13.97
C GLY A 178 4.38 -4.53 15.48
N SER A 179 5.11 -3.72 16.25
CA SER A 179 5.27 -3.90 17.70
C SER A 179 4.00 -3.67 18.56
N ALA A 180 2.83 -3.45 17.95
CA ALA A 180 1.64 -2.95 18.64
C ALA A 180 0.31 -3.68 18.33
N GLY A 181 0.32 -5.00 18.08
CA GLY A 181 -0.92 -5.80 18.09
C GLY A 181 -1.79 -5.73 16.83
N PHE A 182 -1.23 -5.22 15.73
CA PHE A 182 -1.87 -5.24 14.41
C PHE A 182 -1.39 -6.48 13.65
N CYS A 183 -2.30 -7.43 13.48
CA CYS A 183 -1.99 -8.78 13.02
C CYS A 183 -1.93 -8.91 11.49
N CYS A 184 -1.03 -9.82 11.06
CA CYS A 184 -1.02 -10.54 9.79
C CYS A 184 -0.63 -9.79 8.50
N ALA A 185 0.28 -8.82 8.51
CA ALA A 185 1.01 -8.53 7.27
C ALA A 185 1.89 -9.76 6.95
N LEU A 186 1.41 -10.62 6.06
CA LEU A 186 2.23 -11.71 5.52
C LEU A 186 3.38 -11.06 4.76
N PRO A 187 4.64 -11.48 5.00
CA PRO A 187 5.73 -10.90 4.28
C PRO A 187 5.57 -11.24 2.80
N VAL A 188 5.62 -10.24 1.94
CA VAL A 188 5.61 -10.40 0.50
C VAL A 188 6.90 -9.84 -0.07
N LYS A 189 7.48 -10.59 -1.00
CA LYS A 189 8.52 -10.13 -1.90
C LYS A 189 7.84 -9.56 -3.15
N ILE A 190 8.05 -8.30 -3.45
CA ILE A 190 7.53 -7.64 -4.65
C ILE A 190 8.72 -7.38 -5.57
N ASP A 191 8.70 -7.97 -6.76
CA ASP A 191 9.68 -7.72 -7.80
C ASP A 191 9.13 -6.61 -8.71
N TYR A 192 9.93 -5.56 -8.88
CA TYR A 192 9.67 -4.46 -9.78
C TYR A 192 10.63 -4.53 -10.95
N ARG A 193 10.11 -4.32 -12.15
CA ARG A 193 10.89 -4.25 -13.38
C ARG A 193 10.86 -2.84 -13.92
N LEU A 194 11.98 -2.40 -14.48
CA LEU A 194 12.04 -1.16 -15.23
C LEU A 194 11.31 -1.33 -16.56
N ILE A 195 10.23 -0.59 -16.78
CA ILE A 195 9.49 -0.54 -18.04
C ILE A 195 9.44 0.93 -18.48
N GLY A 196 10.14 1.25 -19.57
CA GLY A 196 10.43 2.64 -19.90
C GLY A 196 11.37 3.24 -18.84
N ASN A 197 10.95 4.36 -18.22
CA ASN A 197 11.75 5.07 -17.21
C ASN A 197 11.15 4.93 -15.79
N GLU A 198 10.32 3.90 -15.57
CA GLU A 198 9.61 3.70 -14.31
C GLU A 198 9.74 2.25 -13.83
N TYR A 199 9.95 2.09 -12.53
CA TYR A 199 9.92 0.80 -11.86
C TYR A 199 8.49 0.39 -11.53
N ILE A 200 8.08 -0.74 -12.10
CA ILE A 200 6.70 -1.24 -12.06
C ILE A 200 6.69 -2.59 -11.35
N PRO A 201 5.85 -2.82 -10.32
CA PRO A 201 5.69 -4.14 -9.73
C PRO A 201 5.18 -5.12 -10.78
N VAL A 202 5.97 -6.14 -11.10
CA VAL A 202 5.63 -7.18 -12.10
C VAL A 202 5.30 -8.52 -11.45
N ARG A 203 5.73 -8.74 -10.21
CA ARG A 203 5.51 -10.00 -9.51
C ARG A 203 5.43 -9.80 -8.01
N GLN A 204 4.55 -10.55 -7.36
CA GLN A 204 4.49 -10.65 -5.90
C GLN A 204 4.63 -12.12 -5.50
N VAL A 205 5.48 -12.38 -4.51
CA VAL A 205 5.77 -13.71 -3.99
C VAL A 205 5.65 -13.66 -2.48
N PRO A 206 4.70 -14.38 -1.87
CA PRO A 206 4.67 -14.57 -0.43
C PRO A 206 5.98 -15.15 0.12
N VAL A 207 6.44 -14.66 1.26
CA VAL A 207 7.69 -15.07 1.92
C VAL A 207 7.35 -15.71 3.26
N ARG A 208 7.89 -16.90 3.52
CA ARG A 208 7.66 -17.64 4.78
C ARG A 208 8.65 -17.27 5.88
N GLU A 209 9.89 -16.95 5.49
CA GLU A 209 11.09 -17.14 6.31
C GLU A 209 11.19 -16.22 7.55
N GLU A 210 10.33 -15.21 7.67
CA GLU A 210 10.49 -14.15 8.69
C GLU A 210 9.35 -14.01 9.71
N LEU A 211 8.32 -14.87 9.67
CA LEU A 211 7.15 -14.74 10.56
C LEU A 211 7.37 -15.20 12.02
N GLY A 212 8.63 -15.24 12.47
CA GLY A 212 9.05 -15.71 13.79
C GLY A 212 8.10 -15.27 14.91
N GLY A 213 7.32 -16.22 15.43
CA GLY A 213 6.59 -16.13 16.69
C GLY A 213 5.25 -15.38 16.71
N PHE A 214 4.89 -14.53 15.74
CA PHE A 214 3.74 -13.62 15.89
C PHE A 214 2.38 -14.16 15.45
N LEU A 215 2.31 -15.03 14.44
CA LEU A 215 1.05 -15.68 14.04
C LEU A 215 0.71 -16.93 14.88
N GLY A 216 1.53 -17.21 15.89
CA GLY A 216 1.70 -18.57 16.41
C GLY A 216 2.35 -19.42 15.32
N GLU A 217 3.53 -19.95 15.58
CA GLU A 217 4.08 -21.00 14.72
C GLU A 217 3.02 -22.10 14.57
N GLY A 218 2.59 -22.38 13.33
CA GLY A 218 1.73 -23.54 13.07
C GLY A 218 0.70 -23.40 11.96
N VAL A 219 -0.09 -24.47 11.89
CA VAL A 219 -1.16 -24.84 10.94
C VAL A 219 -1.91 -23.65 10.33
N LYS A 220 -2.28 -22.60 11.07
CA LYS A 220 -3.04 -21.46 10.50
C LYS A 220 -2.28 -20.70 9.41
N ALA A 221 -0.98 -20.45 9.60
CA ALA A 221 -0.19 -19.66 8.68
C ALA A 221 -0.06 -20.36 7.32
N ASP A 222 0.21 -21.67 7.32
CA ASP A 222 0.37 -22.46 6.10
C ASP A 222 -0.89 -22.41 5.21
N TRP A 223 -2.08 -22.48 5.80
CA TRP A 223 -3.32 -22.37 5.02
C TRP A 223 -3.50 -20.98 4.38
N GLN A 224 -3.17 -19.92 5.09
CA GLN A 224 -3.23 -18.55 4.57
C GLN A 224 -2.21 -18.33 3.46
N PHE A 225 -0.98 -18.84 3.64
CA PHE A 225 0.04 -18.83 2.60
C PHE A 225 -0.41 -19.57 1.36
N ALA A 226 -1.00 -20.76 1.52
CA ALA A 226 -1.53 -21.51 0.39
C ALA A 226 -2.56 -20.71 -0.41
N LYS A 227 -3.52 -20.06 0.26
CA LYS A 227 -4.51 -19.20 -0.41
C LYS A 227 -3.83 -18.08 -1.19
N MET A 228 -2.88 -17.38 -0.57
CA MET A 228 -2.18 -16.28 -1.25
C MET A 228 -1.34 -16.77 -2.43
N MET A 229 -0.65 -17.91 -2.27
CA MET A 229 0.09 -18.58 -3.34
C MET A 229 -0.84 -18.95 -4.51
N GLN A 230 -2.07 -19.39 -4.24
CA GLN A 230 -3.05 -19.63 -5.30
C GLN A 230 -3.42 -18.33 -6.04
N HIS A 231 -3.77 -17.26 -5.32
CA HIS A 231 -4.12 -15.97 -5.93
C HIS A 231 -2.99 -15.33 -6.73
N THR A 232 -1.74 -15.67 -6.42
CA THR A 232 -0.53 -15.20 -7.12
C THR A 232 0.03 -16.24 -8.11
N ASN A 233 -0.75 -17.28 -8.44
CA ASN A 233 -0.42 -18.35 -9.38
C ASN A 233 0.82 -19.20 -9.03
N HIS A 234 1.29 -19.18 -7.76
CA HIS A 234 2.37 -20.03 -7.24
C HIS A 234 1.83 -21.37 -6.71
N TYR A 235 1.16 -22.13 -7.59
CA TYR A 235 0.39 -23.32 -7.20
C TYR A 235 1.21 -24.46 -6.60
N ALA A 236 2.45 -24.65 -7.05
CA ALA A 236 3.33 -25.69 -6.50
C ALA A 236 3.63 -25.40 -5.02
N GLN A 237 3.97 -24.16 -4.69
CA GLN A 237 4.17 -23.71 -3.32
C GLN A 237 2.88 -23.80 -2.52
N ALA A 238 1.73 -23.44 -3.11
CA ALA A 238 0.43 -23.61 -2.45
C ALA A 238 0.18 -25.07 -2.05
N ILE A 239 0.51 -26.04 -2.90
CA ILE A 239 0.41 -27.47 -2.58
C ILE A 239 1.35 -27.82 -1.42
N GLU A 240 2.61 -27.39 -1.45
CA GLU A 240 3.56 -27.64 -0.35
C GLU A 240 3.03 -27.14 1.00
N TYR A 241 2.42 -25.94 1.02
CA TYR A 241 1.79 -25.39 2.21
C TYR A 241 0.55 -26.19 2.66
N LEU A 242 -0.31 -26.59 1.72
CA LEU A 242 -1.50 -27.39 2.06
C LEU A 242 -1.13 -28.81 2.52
N ASP A 243 -0.08 -29.40 1.98
CA ASP A 243 0.42 -30.71 2.41
C ASP A 243 1.09 -30.61 3.79
N SER A 244 1.89 -29.56 4.03
CA SER A 244 2.45 -29.22 5.34
C SER A 244 1.33 -29.05 6.38
N PHE A 245 0.29 -28.28 6.02
CA PHE A 245 -0.90 -28.10 6.82
C PHE A 245 -1.58 -29.43 7.18
N LEU A 246 -1.79 -30.32 6.20
CA LEU A 246 -2.39 -31.63 6.42
C LEU A 246 -1.54 -32.52 7.32
N ALA A 247 -0.21 -32.49 7.15
CA ALA A 247 0.72 -33.26 7.97
C ALA A 247 0.69 -32.80 9.44
N ASP A 248 0.66 -31.48 9.67
CA ASP A 248 0.63 -30.90 11.01
C ASP A 248 -0.72 -31.09 11.70
N ILE A 249 -1.83 -30.83 10.99
CA ILE A 249 -3.18 -30.96 11.56
C ILE A 249 -3.55 -32.40 11.91
N HIS A 250 -2.96 -33.40 11.23
CA HIS A 250 -3.11 -34.81 11.57
C HIS A 250 -2.54 -35.14 12.97
N ASN A 251 -1.59 -34.35 13.47
CA ASN A 251 -0.98 -34.54 14.78
C ASN A 251 -1.64 -33.74 15.91
N ASP A 252 -2.48 -32.73 15.60
CA ASP A 252 -3.09 -31.81 16.58
C ASP A 252 -4.37 -32.35 17.26
N PRO A 253 -4.40 -32.75 18.55
CA PRO A 253 -5.50 -33.54 19.16
C PRO A 253 -6.91 -32.90 19.20
N TYR A 254 -7.10 -31.65 18.75
CA TYR A 254 -8.39 -30.97 18.79
C TYR A 254 -9.38 -31.43 17.71
N GLN A 255 -10.69 -31.39 18.03
CA GLN A 255 -11.78 -31.69 17.07
C GLN A 255 -11.78 -30.76 15.84
N ALA A 256 -11.02 -29.66 15.86
CA ALA A 256 -10.78 -28.76 14.74
C ALA A 256 -10.51 -29.51 13.41
N ARG A 257 -9.81 -30.65 13.51
CA ARG A 257 -9.49 -31.59 12.42
C ARG A 257 -10.64 -31.90 11.47
N GLN A 258 -11.79 -32.32 12.00
CA GLN A 258 -12.83 -32.93 11.14
C GLN A 258 -13.53 -31.92 10.25
N GLU A 259 -13.47 -30.63 10.59
CA GLU A 259 -14.09 -29.60 9.76
C GLU A 259 -13.10 -29.08 8.74
N VAL A 260 -11.83 -28.79 9.08
CA VAL A 260 -10.92 -28.12 8.13
C VAL A 260 -10.27 -29.07 7.11
N ILE A 261 -9.94 -30.31 7.50
CA ILE A 261 -9.29 -31.29 6.60
C ILE A 261 -10.09 -31.48 5.29
N PRO A 262 -11.44 -31.65 5.32
CA PRO A 262 -12.23 -31.72 4.10
C PRO A 262 -12.01 -30.54 3.13
N TYR A 263 -11.91 -29.32 3.64
CA TYR A 263 -11.68 -28.12 2.82
C TYR A 263 -10.28 -28.12 2.25
N THR A 264 -9.28 -28.51 3.05
CA THR A 264 -7.90 -28.59 2.58
C THR A 264 -7.76 -29.61 1.44
N TYR A 265 -8.40 -30.78 1.53
CA TYR A 265 -8.45 -31.73 0.41
C TYR A 265 -9.16 -31.16 -0.83
N PHE A 266 -10.28 -30.46 -0.63
CA PHE A 266 -10.95 -29.78 -1.73
C PHE A 266 -10.02 -28.77 -2.40
N GLN A 267 -9.36 -27.92 -1.61
CA GLN A 267 -8.45 -26.88 -2.05
C GLN A 267 -7.22 -27.45 -2.76
N LEU A 268 -6.61 -28.52 -2.26
CA LEU A 268 -5.57 -29.26 -2.96
C LEU A 268 -6.06 -29.73 -4.33
N GLY A 269 -7.24 -30.36 -4.38
CA GLY A 269 -7.80 -30.82 -5.64
C GLY A 269 -8.03 -29.68 -6.65
N MET A 270 -8.53 -28.53 -6.18
CA MET A 270 -8.68 -27.33 -7.02
C MET A 270 -7.32 -26.79 -7.49
N THR A 271 -6.31 -26.77 -6.62
CA THR A 271 -4.94 -26.32 -6.95
C THR A 271 -4.30 -27.18 -8.03
N TYR A 272 -4.40 -28.51 -7.89
CA TYR A 272 -3.93 -29.44 -8.93
C TYR A 272 -4.66 -29.21 -10.25
N LEU A 273 -5.97 -28.93 -10.22
CA LEU A 273 -6.73 -28.66 -11.43
C LEU A 273 -6.32 -27.33 -12.09
N LEU A 274 -5.96 -26.31 -11.32
CA LEU A 274 -5.40 -25.04 -11.82
C LEU A 274 -4.04 -25.24 -12.49
N MET A 275 -3.25 -26.22 -12.01
CA MET A 275 -2.00 -26.66 -12.64
C MET A 275 -2.17 -27.59 -13.85
N ASP A 276 -3.40 -27.80 -14.33
CA ASP A 276 -3.73 -28.75 -15.40
C ASP A 276 -3.35 -30.22 -15.05
N GLU A 277 -3.47 -30.59 -13.78
CA GLU A 277 -3.25 -31.95 -13.27
C GLU A 277 -4.55 -32.64 -12.82
N PRO A 278 -5.52 -32.92 -13.73
CA PRO A 278 -6.83 -33.44 -13.34
C PRO A 278 -6.74 -34.81 -12.64
N ALA A 279 -5.76 -35.64 -12.98
CA ALA A 279 -5.57 -36.93 -12.31
C ALA A 279 -5.13 -36.76 -10.84
N ALA A 280 -4.32 -35.74 -10.51
CA ALA A 280 -3.94 -35.43 -9.14
C ALA A 280 -5.11 -34.83 -8.37
N ALA A 281 -5.85 -33.91 -9.00
CA ALA A 281 -7.08 -33.35 -8.45
C ALA A 281 -8.09 -34.44 -8.04
N GLN A 282 -8.36 -35.39 -8.93
CA GLN A 282 -9.28 -36.49 -8.68
C GLN A 282 -8.82 -37.41 -7.55
N ARG A 283 -7.50 -37.62 -7.38
CA ARG A 283 -6.99 -38.38 -6.24
C ARG A 283 -7.29 -37.68 -4.91
N MET A 284 -7.11 -36.36 -4.84
CA MET A 284 -7.42 -35.60 -3.62
C MET A 284 -8.89 -35.68 -3.25
N TRP A 285 -9.79 -35.57 -4.24
CA TRP A 285 -11.22 -35.69 -4.00
C TRP A 285 -11.68 -37.13 -3.71
N GLN A 286 -10.99 -38.14 -4.23
CA GLN A 286 -11.23 -39.53 -3.83
C GLN A 286 -10.82 -39.76 -2.37
N SER A 287 -9.67 -39.24 -1.94
CA SER A 287 -9.26 -39.29 -0.53
C SER A 287 -10.27 -38.57 0.37
N LEU A 288 -10.73 -37.38 -0.02
CA LEU A 288 -11.81 -36.65 0.65
C LEU A 288 -13.07 -37.51 0.80
N ALA A 289 -13.53 -38.15 -0.28
CA ALA A 289 -14.74 -38.96 -0.26
C ALA A 289 -14.59 -40.25 0.56
N GLN A 290 -13.38 -40.81 0.60
CA GLN A 290 -13.08 -41.99 1.40
C GLN A 290 -13.01 -41.67 2.90
N ASP A 291 -12.33 -40.58 3.26
CA ASP A 291 -12.05 -40.22 4.65
C ASP A 291 -13.25 -39.49 5.30
N PHE A 292 -14.03 -38.75 4.52
CA PHE A 292 -15.14 -37.91 4.98
C PHE A 292 -16.43 -38.10 4.16
N PRO A 293 -16.97 -39.32 4.02
CA PRO A 293 -18.06 -39.63 3.07
C PRO A 293 -19.35 -38.84 3.29
N GLU A 294 -19.63 -38.40 4.53
CA GLU A 294 -20.86 -37.69 4.91
C GLU A 294 -20.66 -36.18 5.07
N HIS A 295 -19.44 -35.66 4.87
CA HIS A 295 -19.16 -34.24 5.06
C HIS A 295 -19.76 -33.41 3.92
N PRO A 296 -20.33 -32.20 4.18
CA PRO A 296 -20.93 -31.36 3.14
C PRO A 296 -20.01 -31.08 1.94
N VAL A 297 -18.72 -30.81 2.21
CA VAL A 297 -17.70 -30.59 1.17
C VAL A 297 -17.60 -31.81 0.23
N THR A 298 -17.57 -33.02 0.78
CA THR A 298 -17.53 -34.26 -0.01
C THR A 298 -18.75 -34.40 -0.90
N LEU A 299 -19.94 -34.17 -0.35
CA LEU A 299 -21.18 -34.29 -1.11
C LEU A 299 -21.22 -33.30 -2.27
N ASP A 300 -20.81 -32.05 -2.02
CA ASP A 300 -20.76 -31.02 -3.05
C ASP A 300 -19.68 -31.31 -4.11
N VAL A 301 -18.52 -31.84 -3.70
CA VAL A 301 -17.45 -32.27 -4.63
C VAL A 301 -17.93 -33.38 -5.56
N LEU A 302 -18.68 -34.37 -5.05
CA LEU A 302 -19.26 -35.43 -5.88
C LEU A 302 -20.27 -34.87 -6.89
N ASP A 303 -21.07 -33.88 -6.48
CA ASP A 303 -22.05 -33.23 -7.36
C ASP A 303 -21.38 -32.40 -8.48
N ILE A 304 -20.25 -31.75 -8.21
CA ILE A 304 -19.52 -30.95 -9.21
C ILE A 304 -18.42 -31.72 -9.95
N GLN A 305 -18.10 -32.94 -9.55
CA GLN A 305 -17.05 -33.78 -10.17
C GLN A 305 -17.17 -33.86 -11.71
N PRO A 306 -18.37 -33.94 -12.33
CA PRO A 306 -18.48 -33.96 -13.79
C PRO A 306 -17.93 -32.71 -14.46
N PHE A 307 -17.94 -31.57 -13.78
CA PHE A 307 -17.36 -30.32 -14.26
C PHE A 307 -15.84 -30.29 -14.05
N LEU A 308 -15.37 -30.83 -12.92
CA LEU A 308 -13.97 -30.75 -12.50
C LEU A 308 -13.04 -31.78 -13.20
N GLN A 309 -13.21 -31.94 -14.51
CA GLN A 309 -12.36 -32.80 -15.36
C GLN A 309 -11.25 -32.02 -16.07
N THR A 310 -11.42 -30.71 -16.18
CA THR A 310 -10.50 -29.79 -16.86
C THR A 310 -10.43 -28.49 -16.10
N ARG A 311 -9.37 -27.71 -16.31
CA ARG A 311 -9.23 -26.36 -15.75
C ARG A 311 -10.40 -25.44 -16.10
N ASP A 312 -10.89 -25.49 -17.35
CA ASP A 312 -12.05 -24.68 -17.79
C ASP A 312 -13.35 -25.09 -17.07
N GLY A 313 -13.43 -26.35 -16.65
CA GLY A 313 -14.56 -26.89 -15.91
C GLY A 313 -14.67 -26.37 -14.47
N ILE A 314 -13.61 -25.77 -13.91
CA ILE A 314 -13.63 -25.13 -12.59
C ILE A 314 -14.77 -24.12 -12.50
N TRP A 315 -14.93 -23.28 -13.52
CA TRP A 315 -15.96 -22.24 -13.52
C TRP A 315 -17.38 -22.81 -13.49
N GLN A 316 -17.62 -23.91 -14.20
CA GLN A 316 -18.92 -24.59 -14.18
C GLN A 316 -19.22 -25.18 -12.81
N GLY A 317 -18.22 -25.76 -12.14
CA GLY A 317 -18.32 -26.20 -10.75
C GLY A 317 -18.64 -25.04 -9.80
N CYS A 318 -17.93 -23.93 -9.93
CA CYS A 318 -18.16 -22.70 -9.16
C CYS A 318 -19.56 -22.12 -9.37
N ALA A 319 -20.02 -22.06 -10.62
CA ALA A 319 -21.36 -21.60 -10.96
C ALA A 319 -22.44 -22.52 -10.34
N TRP A 320 -22.18 -23.84 -10.31
CA TRP A 320 -23.06 -24.80 -9.65
C TRP A 320 -23.11 -24.58 -8.13
N LEU A 321 -21.96 -24.41 -7.46
CA LEU A 321 -21.88 -24.15 -6.02
C LEU A 321 -22.65 -22.89 -5.63
N ARG A 322 -22.45 -21.79 -6.38
CA ARG A 322 -23.18 -20.52 -6.20
C ARG A 322 -24.68 -20.70 -6.38
N LYS A 323 -25.11 -21.33 -7.48
CA LYS A 323 -26.54 -21.51 -7.80
C LYS A 323 -27.28 -22.29 -6.72
N ASN A 324 -26.61 -23.27 -6.10
CA ASN A 324 -27.20 -24.10 -5.05
C ASN A 324 -27.05 -23.51 -3.64
N LYS A 325 -26.53 -22.27 -3.51
CA LYS A 325 -26.33 -21.57 -2.23
C LYS A 325 -25.66 -22.45 -1.18
N ARG A 326 -24.64 -23.18 -1.62
CA ARG A 326 -23.87 -24.06 -0.73
C ARG A 326 -22.94 -23.19 0.08
N ASP A 327 -23.34 -22.84 1.29
CA ASP A 327 -22.36 -22.44 2.29
C ASP A 327 -21.86 -23.73 2.96
N TRP A 328 -20.56 -23.79 3.22
CA TRP A 328 -19.98 -24.83 4.06
C TRP A 328 -19.84 -24.23 5.46
N PRO A 329 -20.90 -24.24 6.29
CA PRO A 329 -20.84 -23.59 7.58
C PRO A 329 -19.90 -24.36 8.49
N LEU A 330 -18.93 -23.67 9.07
CA LEU A 330 -18.33 -24.12 10.32
C LEU A 330 -19.41 -24.11 11.42
N SER A 331 -19.29 -25.02 12.38
CA SER A 331 -20.18 -25.06 13.56
C SER A 331 -20.18 -23.70 14.29
N GLU A 332 -21.32 -23.30 14.88
CA GLU A 332 -21.50 -21.98 15.50
C GLU A 332 -20.48 -21.69 16.63
N GLU A 333 -20.09 -22.72 17.37
CA GLU A 333 -19.05 -22.65 18.40
C GLU A 333 -17.67 -22.32 17.81
N ARG A 334 -17.41 -22.76 16.58
CA ARG A 334 -16.17 -22.46 15.84
C ARG A 334 -16.25 -21.24 14.98
N ARG A 335 -17.47 -20.79 14.63
CA ARG A 335 -17.62 -19.40 14.23
C ARG A 335 -16.99 -18.53 15.28
N TYR A 336 -17.11 -18.75 16.59
CA TYR A 336 -16.41 -17.88 17.55
C TYR A 336 -14.87 -17.92 17.47
N ILE A 337 -14.28 -19.11 17.28
CA ILE A 337 -12.82 -19.30 17.16
C ILE A 337 -12.27 -18.71 15.84
N PHE A 338 -13.06 -18.77 14.77
CA PHE A 338 -12.74 -18.24 13.43
C PHE A 338 -13.50 -16.94 13.06
N ALA A 339 -14.30 -16.34 13.95
CA ALA A 339 -15.08 -15.10 13.70
C ALA A 339 -14.34 -13.89 14.24
N GLN A 340 -13.44 -14.10 15.20
CA GLN A 340 -12.49 -13.06 15.55
C GLN A 340 -11.51 -12.77 14.41
N GLU A 341 -11.44 -13.64 13.39
CA GLU A 341 -10.50 -13.62 12.28
C GLU A 341 -11.24 -14.14 11.04
N ALA A 342 -11.89 -13.28 10.23
CA ALA A 342 -12.78 -13.56 9.08
C ALA A 342 -12.22 -14.47 7.98
N TYR A 343 -11.77 -15.65 8.34
CA TYR A 343 -11.07 -16.63 7.53
C TYR A 343 -11.86 -17.91 7.63
N TYR A 344 -13.08 -17.88 7.11
CA TYR A 344 -13.87 -19.08 6.89
C TYR A 344 -13.33 -19.78 5.64
N PRO A 345 -12.88 -21.04 5.73
CA PRO A 345 -12.60 -21.83 4.55
C PRO A 345 -13.82 -21.80 3.63
N SER A 346 -13.67 -21.17 2.47
CA SER A 346 -14.76 -20.95 1.53
C SER A 346 -14.32 -21.38 0.15
N TRP A 347 -15.13 -22.16 -0.54
CA TRP A 347 -14.92 -22.42 -1.96
C TRP A 347 -15.01 -21.14 -2.80
N ALA A 348 -15.63 -20.07 -2.28
CA ALA A 348 -15.81 -18.81 -2.99
C ALA A 348 -14.48 -18.20 -3.41
N ASP A 349 -13.43 -18.35 -2.58
CA ASP A 349 -12.08 -17.87 -2.86
C ASP A 349 -11.45 -18.55 -4.09
N LEU A 350 -11.64 -19.87 -4.20
CA LEU A 350 -11.15 -20.66 -5.35
C LEU A 350 -12.01 -20.45 -6.59
N CYS A 351 -13.16 -19.81 -6.41
CA CYS A 351 -14.09 -19.41 -7.44
C CYS A 351 -14.01 -17.91 -7.74
N ASP A 352 -12.97 -17.24 -7.24
CA ASP A 352 -12.68 -15.85 -7.52
C ASP A 352 -12.30 -15.70 -9.00
N PRO A 353 -13.00 -14.85 -9.76
CA PRO A 353 -12.64 -14.51 -11.13
C PRO A 353 -11.19 -14.04 -11.28
N MET A 354 -10.60 -13.37 -10.28
CA MET A 354 -9.18 -12.99 -10.28
C MET A 354 -8.25 -14.19 -10.39
N LEU A 355 -8.60 -15.28 -9.70
CA LEU A 355 -7.84 -16.51 -9.79
C LEU A 355 -8.03 -17.19 -11.16
N LEU A 356 -9.23 -17.15 -11.72
CA LEU A 356 -9.58 -17.94 -12.90
C LEU A 356 -9.26 -17.26 -14.23
N PHE A 357 -9.31 -15.92 -14.28
CA PHE A 357 -9.05 -15.20 -15.53
C PHE A 357 -7.59 -15.26 -15.94
N SER A 358 -6.68 -15.22 -14.97
CA SER A 358 -5.24 -15.41 -15.23
C SER A 358 -4.91 -16.78 -15.82
N GLN A 359 -5.82 -17.76 -15.66
CA GLN A 359 -5.64 -19.12 -16.15
C GLN A 359 -6.22 -19.35 -17.55
N TRP A 360 -7.06 -18.45 -18.04
CA TRP A 360 -7.67 -18.60 -19.36
C TRP A 360 -6.84 -17.90 -20.43
N SER A 361 -6.77 -18.51 -21.60
CA SER A 361 -6.22 -17.85 -22.78
C SER A 361 -7.26 -16.88 -23.33
N TRP A 362 -6.89 -15.60 -23.37
CA TRP A 362 -7.65 -14.53 -23.99
C TRP A 362 -6.95 -14.13 -25.28
N THR A 363 -7.68 -14.09 -26.39
CA THR A 363 -7.07 -13.81 -27.70
C THR A 363 -7.70 -12.60 -28.37
N GLN A 364 -6.92 -11.82 -29.11
CA GLN A 364 -7.41 -10.69 -29.90
C GLN A 364 -8.18 -11.13 -31.16
N THR A 365 -8.10 -12.42 -31.51
CA THR A 365 -8.80 -12.98 -32.67
C THR A 365 -10.33 -13.01 -32.51
N ARG A 366 -10.82 -12.86 -31.27
CA ARG A 366 -12.25 -12.82 -30.94
C ARG A 366 -12.55 -11.71 -29.94
N PRO A 367 -13.69 -11.02 -30.03
CA PRO A 367 -14.07 -10.02 -29.03
C PRO A 367 -14.12 -10.60 -27.61
N ILE A 368 -13.63 -9.85 -26.61
CA ILE A 368 -13.65 -10.25 -25.19
C ILE A 368 -15.07 -10.61 -24.71
N ALA A 369 -16.08 -9.88 -25.18
CA ALA A 369 -17.49 -10.15 -24.87
C ALA A 369 -17.92 -11.58 -25.24
N GLU A 370 -17.48 -12.09 -26.39
CA GLU A 370 -17.80 -13.46 -26.83
C GLU A 370 -17.05 -14.50 -25.99
N GLN A 371 -15.77 -14.26 -25.70
CA GLN A 371 -14.94 -15.15 -24.88
C GLN A 371 -15.48 -15.26 -23.44
N LEU A 372 -16.01 -14.17 -22.88
CA LEU A 372 -16.71 -14.15 -21.59
C LEU A 372 -18.08 -14.85 -21.67
N THR A 373 -18.84 -14.62 -22.75
CA THR A 373 -20.13 -15.28 -22.97
C THR A 373 -20.01 -16.80 -23.05
N ASP A 374 -18.96 -17.32 -23.69
CA ASP A 374 -18.64 -18.76 -23.74
C ASP A 374 -18.47 -19.37 -22.34
N ARG A 375 -18.15 -18.52 -21.36
CA ARG A 375 -17.97 -18.87 -19.95
C ARG A 375 -19.15 -18.42 -19.09
N ALA A 376 -20.29 -18.08 -19.68
CA ALA A 376 -21.48 -17.59 -18.96
C ALA A 376 -21.21 -16.37 -18.07
N LEU A 377 -20.29 -15.50 -18.50
CA LEU A 377 -19.99 -14.22 -17.87
C LEU A 377 -20.58 -13.09 -18.72
N ALA A 378 -21.33 -12.19 -18.08
CA ALA A 378 -21.86 -11.02 -18.75
C ALA A 378 -20.79 -9.93 -18.80
N TRP A 379 -20.53 -9.40 -20.00
CA TRP A 379 -19.62 -8.28 -20.25
C TRP A 379 -20.39 -7.02 -20.62
N GLN A 380 -20.12 -5.94 -19.92
CA GLN A 380 -20.53 -4.59 -20.29
C GLN A 380 -19.29 -3.78 -20.64
N SER A 381 -19.08 -3.53 -21.93
CA SER A 381 -17.97 -2.67 -22.36
C SER A 381 -18.16 -1.26 -21.80
N LEU A 382 -17.12 -0.72 -21.17
CA LEU A 382 -17.06 0.65 -20.71
C LEU A 382 -16.23 1.54 -21.66
N SER A 383 -15.10 1.04 -22.15
CA SER A 383 -14.26 1.72 -23.15
C SER A 383 -13.46 0.70 -23.97
N ASN A 384 -13.12 1.08 -25.20
CA ASN A 384 -12.10 0.42 -26.04
C ASN A 384 -11.28 1.49 -26.77
N ALA A 385 -11.09 2.66 -26.14
CA ALA A 385 -10.48 3.84 -26.76
C ALA A 385 -9.05 4.11 -26.27
N PHE A 386 -8.62 3.46 -25.19
CA PHE A 386 -7.36 3.72 -24.52
C PHE A 386 -6.36 2.62 -24.82
N ASP A 387 -5.14 3.01 -25.18
CA ASP A 387 -3.97 2.15 -25.34
C ASP A 387 -3.12 2.33 -24.07
N LEU A 388 -3.39 1.47 -23.08
CA LEU A 388 -2.92 1.61 -21.71
C LEU A 388 -1.47 1.19 -21.55
N ASN A 389 -1.02 0.25 -22.38
CA ASN A 389 0.36 -0.25 -22.42
C ASN A 389 1.21 0.43 -23.52
N LYS A 390 0.61 1.34 -24.31
CA LYS A 390 1.25 2.11 -25.40
C LYS A 390 1.79 1.22 -26.53
N ASP A 391 1.15 0.09 -26.79
CA ASP A 391 1.53 -0.84 -27.87
C ASP A 391 0.90 -0.48 -29.23
N GLY A 392 0.07 0.57 -29.27
CA GLY A 392 -0.66 1.04 -30.44
C GLY A 392 -2.01 0.39 -30.63
N ILE A 393 -2.45 -0.48 -29.72
CA ILE A 393 -3.71 -1.21 -29.75
C ILE A 393 -4.56 -0.79 -28.54
N ALA A 394 -5.84 -0.50 -28.78
CA ALA A 394 -6.72 -0.13 -27.69
C ALA A 394 -7.12 -1.35 -26.84
N ASP A 395 -7.06 -1.18 -25.52
CA ASP A 395 -7.36 -2.20 -24.53
C ASP A 395 -8.85 -2.19 -24.15
N PRO A 396 -9.53 -3.35 -24.17
CA PRO A 396 -10.89 -3.45 -23.69
C PRO A 396 -10.99 -3.20 -22.18
N ILE A 397 -11.76 -2.20 -21.80
CA ILE A 397 -12.14 -1.89 -20.43
C ILE A 397 -13.64 -2.12 -20.28
N GLY A 398 -14.05 -2.84 -19.25
CA GLY A 398 -15.46 -3.15 -19.06
C GLY A 398 -15.79 -3.74 -17.70
N GLN A 399 -17.09 -3.94 -17.49
CA GLN A 399 -17.62 -4.56 -16.29
C GLN A 399 -17.98 -6.01 -16.52
N ILE A 400 -17.66 -6.84 -15.55
CA ILE A 400 -18.05 -8.25 -15.50
C ILE A 400 -18.98 -8.44 -14.33
N GLN A 401 -20.15 -8.99 -14.61
CA GLN A 401 -21.10 -9.38 -13.57
C GLN A 401 -20.79 -10.81 -13.11
N ILE A 402 -20.23 -10.93 -11.92
CA ILE A 402 -20.01 -12.22 -11.28
C ILE A 402 -21.07 -12.41 -10.19
N SER A 403 -22.04 -13.28 -10.48
CA SER A 403 -23.16 -13.63 -9.60
C SER A 403 -24.07 -12.45 -9.20
N ASP A 404 -24.70 -12.58 -8.04
CA ASP A 404 -25.39 -11.54 -7.29
C ASP A 404 -24.46 -10.45 -6.73
N ARG A 405 -23.14 -10.60 -6.88
CA ARG A 405 -22.17 -9.56 -6.57
C ARG A 405 -22.08 -8.55 -7.71
N ARG A 406 -21.64 -7.35 -7.35
CA ARG A 406 -21.80 -6.11 -8.13
C ARG A 406 -20.76 -6.03 -9.26
N ASN A 407 -20.91 -5.05 -10.15
CA ASN A 407 -20.14 -4.94 -11.40
C ASN A 407 -18.64 -4.70 -11.13
N GLN A 408 -17.80 -5.70 -11.40
CA GLN A 408 -16.35 -5.60 -11.28
C GLN A 408 -15.75 -5.01 -12.56
N VAL A 409 -14.88 -4.00 -12.44
CA VAL A 409 -14.21 -3.40 -13.62
C VAL A 409 -12.92 -4.15 -13.93
N TRP A 410 -12.77 -4.54 -15.19
CA TRP A 410 -11.66 -5.30 -15.72
C TRP A 410 -11.08 -4.60 -16.96
N VAL A 411 -9.76 -4.73 -17.09
CA VAL A 411 -8.99 -4.34 -18.27
C VAL A 411 -8.44 -5.62 -18.89
N PHE A 412 -8.41 -5.69 -20.22
CA PHE A 412 -7.74 -6.75 -20.94
C PHE A 412 -6.58 -6.12 -21.73
N LEU A 413 -5.40 -6.05 -21.13
CA LEU A 413 -4.22 -5.46 -21.78
C LEU A 413 -3.83 -6.31 -22.97
N THR A 414 -3.68 -5.67 -24.11
CA THR A 414 -3.18 -6.26 -25.33
C THR A 414 -1.73 -6.70 -25.17
N GLN A 415 -1.35 -7.73 -25.91
CA GLN A 415 -0.01 -8.28 -25.90
C GLN A 415 0.50 -8.41 -27.34
N PRO A 416 1.81 -8.25 -27.60
CA PRO A 416 2.37 -8.32 -28.96
C PRO A 416 2.13 -9.66 -29.68
N ASP A 417 1.87 -10.74 -28.95
CA ASP A 417 1.58 -12.07 -29.48
C ASP A 417 0.12 -12.26 -29.91
N GLY A 418 -0.71 -11.22 -29.81
CA GLY A 418 -2.13 -11.26 -30.15
C GLY A 418 -3.00 -11.85 -29.04
N THR A 419 -2.49 -11.98 -27.82
CA THR A 419 -3.28 -12.34 -26.63
C THR A 419 -3.73 -11.11 -25.85
N TYR A 420 -4.56 -11.33 -24.82
CA TYR A 420 -4.83 -10.35 -23.78
C TYR A 420 -4.38 -10.88 -22.42
N GLU A 421 -3.92 -9.97 -21.57
CA GLU A 421 -3.66 -10.19 -20.16
C GLU A 421 -4.75 -9.48 -19.33
N PRO A 422 -5.57 -10.22 -18.56
CA PRO A 422 -6.64 -9.63 -17.78
C PRO A 422 -6.11 -9.00 -16.50
N PHE A 423 -6.49 -7.74 -16.26
CA PHE A 423 -6.19 -6.99 -15.06
C PHE A 423 -7.47 -6.53 -14.37
N TYR A 424 -7.57 -6.80 -13.06
CA TYR A 424 -8.63 -6.23 -12.26
C TYR A 424 -8.32 -4.74 -12.04
N ALA A 425 -9.21 -3.85 -12.50
CA ALA A 425 -8.94 -2.42 -12.54
C ALA A 425 -8.87 -1.80 -11.14
N LYS A 426 -9.59 -2.39 -10.18
CA LYS A 426 -9.60 -1.95 -8.79
C LYS A 426 -8.52 -2.69 -8.00
N GLN A 427 -7.26 -2.51 -8.40
CA GLN A 427 -6.12 -2.97 -7.62
C GLN A 427 -6.21 -2.30 -6.24
N PRO A 428 -6.30 -3.04 -5.12
CA PRO A 428 -6.25 -2.44 -3.79
C PRO A 428 -4.82 -1.95 -3.55
N TYR A 429 -4.45 -0.79 -4.10
CA TYR A 429 -3.11 -0.24 -3.97
C TYR A 429 -3.11 1.24 -3.54
N PRO A 430 -2.10 1.73 -2.81
CA PRO A 430 -0.76 1.17 -2.71
C PRO A 430 -0.71 -0.16 -1.94
N PRO A 431 0.33 -1.01 -2.08
CA PRO A 431 0.43 -2.27 -1.34
C PRO A 431 0.32 -2.05 0.17
N GLU A 432 0.62 -0.81 0.57
CA GLU A 432 0.59 -0.22 1.89
C GLU A 432 -0.84 -0.08 2.45
N ALA A 433 -1.86 0.06 1.59
CA ALA A 433 -3.27 0.09 1.97
C ALA A 433 -3.89 -1.30 2.15
N ILE A 434 -3.11 -2.38 1.99
CA ILE A 434 -3.37 -3.67 2.67
C ILE A 434 -3.03 -3.49 4.17
N TYR A 435 -3.56 -2.42 4.75
CA TYR A 435 -3.74 -2.30 6.16
C TYR A 435 -4.90 -3.24 6.50
N ILE A 436 -4.56 -4.50 6.79
CA ILE A 436 -5.42 -5.55 7.34
C ILE A 436 -5.79 -5.18 8.80
N TRP A 437 -6.20 -3.93 9.03
CA TRP A 437 -6.51 -3.37 10.37
C TRP A 437 -7.75 -3.94 10.99
N THR A 438 -8.48 -4.73 10.24
CA THR A 438 -9.56 -5.49 10.78
C THR A 438 -9.23 -6.92 10.44
N SER A 439 -9.50 -7.79 11.39
CA SER A 439 -9.60 -9.23 11.24
C SER A 439 -10.62 -9.67 10.17
N TRP A 440 -10.72 -8.94 9.07
CA TRP A 440 -11.66 -9.01 7.95
C TRP A 440 -10.94 -8.87 6.59
N GLY A 441 -9.60 -8.71 6.55
CA GLY A 441 -8.87 -8.00 5.49
C GLY A 441 -8.32 -8.76 4.27
N TYR A 442 -9.02 -9.78 3.78
CA TYR A 442 -8.99 -10.05 2.32
C TYR A 442 -10.40 -10.02 1.75
N ASP A 443 -11.36 -10.36 2.60
CA ASP A 443 -12.78 -10.29 2.31
C ASP A 443 -13.30 -8.84 2.31
N SER A 444 -12.93 -7.99 3.28
CA SER A 444 -13.57 -6.66 3.49
C SER A 444 -13.11 -5.51 2.60
N ALA A 445 -11.90 -5.54 2.06
CA ALA A 445 -11.51 -4.54 1.06
C ALA A 445 -12.37 -4.66 -0.21
N PRO A 446 -12.63 -5.86 -0.76
CA PRO A 446 -13.71 -6.08 -1.72
C PRO A 446 -15.08 -5.63 -1.19
N TRP A 447 -15.48 -6.00 0.04
CA TRP A 447 -16.84 -5.67 0.54
C TRP A 447 -17.14 -4.16 0.67
N TYR A 448 -16.18 -3.31 1.07
CA TYR A 448 -16.39 -1.84 1.08
C TYR A 448 -16.48 -1.25 -0.33
N LEU A 449 -15.89 -1.94 -1.29
CA LEU A 449 -15.80 -1.56 -2.69
C LEU A 449 -16.89 -2.18 -3.54
N ASP A 450 -17.60 -3.17 -3.00
CA ASP A 450 -18.85 -3.70 -3.52
C ASP A 450 -19.96 -2.64 -3.46
N ASP A 451 -19.82 -1.57 -2.69
CA ASP A 451 -20.81 -0.49 -2.65
C ASP A 451 -20.95 0.36 -3.92
N TYR A 452 -20.11 0.09 -4.91
CA TYR A 452 -20.08 0.83 -6.17
C TYR A 452 -20.73 0.00 -7.28
N PHE A 453 -21.72 0.59 -7.95
CA PHE A 453 -22.58 -0.11 -8.90
C PHE A 453 -22.27 0.26 -10.35
N ASP A 454 -21.90 1.51 -10.55
CA ASP A 454 -21.63 2.09 -11.85
C ASP A 454 -20.18 2.51 -11.91
N ALA A 455 -19.51 2.17 -13.00
CA ALA A 455 -18.19 2.70 -13.32
C ALA A 455 -18.27 3.39 -14.67
N VAL A 456 -17.70 4.58 -14.75
CA VAL A 456 -17.58 5.35 -16.00
C VAL A 456 -16.11 5.57 -16.27
N ILE A 457 -15.70 5.34 -17.52
CA ILE A 457 -14.36 5.65 -17.98
C ILE A 457 -14.38 7.02 -18.66
N THR A 458 -13.52 7.91 -18.21
CA THR A 458 -13.35 9.27 -18.74
C THR A 458 -11.86 9.55 -18.99
N ASP A 459 -11.57 10.67 -19.67
CA ASP A 459 -10.24 11.30 -19.73
C ASP A 459 -10.50 12.79 -19.42
N GLU A 460 -10.64 13.06 -18.13
CA GLU A 460 -11.10 14.35 -17.61
C GLU A 460 -10.03 15.42 -17.65
N ASN A 461 -8.80 15.01 -17.38
CA ASN A 461 -7.66 15.90 -17.40
C ASN A 461 -7.07 16.08 -18.82
N GLN A 462 -7.52 15.30 -19.82
CA GLN A 462 -7.07 15.32 -21.22
C GLN A 462 -5.58 14.99 -21.36
N ASP A 463 -5.05 14.16 -20.47
CA ASP A 463 -3.65 13.71 -20.53
C ASP A 463 -3.49 12.40 -21.34
N GLY A 464 -4.61 11.82 -21.79
CA GLY A 464 -4.66 10.59 -22.56
C GLY A 464 -4.72 9.32 -21.71
N ASN A 465 -4.64 9.42 -20.38
CA ASN A 465 -4.85 8.32 -19.45
C ASN A 465 -6.31 8.28 -19.01
N PRO A 466 -6.95 7.09 -18.99
CA PRO A 466 -8.32 7.03 -18.52
C PRO A 466 -8.43 7.19 -17.00
N GLU A 467 -9.49 7.86 -16.54
CA GLU A 467 -9.97 7.74 -15.16
C GLU A 467 -11.21 6.85 -15.07
N ILE A 468 -11.27 6.04 -14.02
CA ILE A 468 -12.47 5.31 -13.58
C ILE A 468 -13.12 6.10 -12.46
N ARG A 469 -14.34 6.56 -12.70
CA ARG A 469 -15.23 7.02 -11.65
C ARG A 469 -16.17 5.90 -11.23
N TYR A 470 -16.03 5.45 -10.00
CA TYR A 470 -16.96 4.53 -9.36
C TYR A 470 -18.07 5.32 -8.65
N GLY A 471 -19.33 5.09 -9.03
CA GLY A 471 -20.49 5.62 -8.32
C GLY A 471 -21.00 4.66 -7.24
N ARG A 472 -21.12 5.15 -5.99
CA ARG A 472 -21.86 4.42 -4.93
C ARG A 472 -23.37 4.55 -5.15
N SER A 473 -24.15 3.56 -4.70
CA SER A 473 -25.63 3.68 -4.69
C SER A 473 -26.14 4.83 -3.83
N ASP A 474 -25.36 5.25 -2.84
CA ASP A 474 -25.70 6.37 -1.96
C ASP A 474 -25.44 7.75 -2.60
N GLY A 475 -24.75 7.79 -3.76
CA GLY A 475 -24.42 9.01 -4.50
C GLY A 475 -23.42 9.94 -3.81
N ASN A 476 -22.94 9.64 -2.60
CA ASN A 476 -22.26 10.61 -1.74
C ASN A 476 -20.74 10.52 -1.76
N HIS A 477 -20.17 9.49 -2.38
CA HIS A 477 -18.71 9.30 -2.41
C HIS A 477 -18.28 8.64 -3.72
N PRO A 478 -18.22 9.37 -4.85
CA PRO A 478 -17.57 8.83 -6.04
C PRO A 478 -16.08 8.61 -5.73
N LEU A 479 -15.60 7.40 -6.00
CA LEU A 479 -14.17 7.11 -5.97
C LEU A 479 -13.66 7.32 -7.40
N GLN A 480 -12.67 8.18 -7.58
CA GLN A 480 -11.99 8.34 -8.86
C GLN A 480 -10.59 7.74 -8.77
N THR A 481 -10.22 6.95 -9.77
CA THR A 481 -8.88 6.41 -9.96
C THR A 481 -8.43 6.68 -11.38
N GLU A 482 -7.16 7.01 -11.60
CA GLU A 482 -6.55 7.36 -12.89
C GLU A 482 -5.55 6.28 -13.31
N TRP A 483 -5.46 5.98 -14.60
CA TRP A 483 -4.43 5.07 -15.10
C TRP A 483 -3.05 5.74 -15.05
N ILE A 484 -2.20 5.31 -14.12
CA ILE A 484 -0.85 5.82 -13.94
C ILE A 484 0.13 4.68 -14.20
N GLY A 485 0.92 4.83 -15.27
CA GLY A 485 1.88 3.83 -15.74
C GLY A 485 1.20 2.57 -16.26
N HIS A 486 0.80 1.68 -15.36
CA HIS A 486 0.34 0.31 -15.63
C HIS A 486 -0.87 -0.10 -14.77
N ARG A 487 -1.50 0.84 -14.06
CA ARG A 487 -2.57 0.54 -13.10
C ARG A 487 -3.45 1.76 -12.86
N PHE A 488 -4.64 1.53 -12.30
CA PHE A 488 -5.46 2.62 -11.80
C PHE A 488 -5.09 2.97 -10.35
N GLU A 489 -4.72 4.22 -10.12
CA GLU A 489 -4.38 4.76 -8.79
C GLU A 489 -5.33 5.88 -8.40
N LYS A 490 -5.53 6.08 -7.10
CA LYS A 490 -6.11 7.34 -6.64
C LYS A 490 -5.05 8.43 -6.83
N PRO A 491 -5.32 9.53 -7.57
CA PRO A 491 -4.36 10.61 -7.74
C PRO A 491 -3.86 11.10 -6.37
N GLY A 492 -2.53 11.10 -6.18
CA GLY A 492 -1.88 11.42 -4.91
C GLY A 492 -2.06 12.88 -4.48
N ASN A 493 -2.40 13.75 -5.42
CA ASN A 493 -2.96 15.05 -5.11
C ASN A 493 -4.46 14.86 -4.96
N GLU A 494 -5.04 15.26 -3.83
CA GLU A 494 -6.48 15.50 -3.75
C GLU A 494 -6.89 16.21 -5.03
N ILE A 495 -7.58 15.50 -5.93
CA ILE A 495 -8.42 16.17 -6.91
C ILE A 495 -9.24 17.09 -6.04
N ARG A 496 -8.98 18.40 -6.17
CA ARG A 496 -9.78 19.43 -5.55
C ARG A 496 -11.20 19.13 -6.01
N MET A 497 -11.96 18.48 -5.14
CA MET A 497 -13.36 18.21 -5.37
C MET A 497 -14.05 19.56 -5.19
N ASP A 498 -13.86 20.47 -6.15
CA ASP A 498 -14.34 21.85 -6.12
C ASP A 498 -15.88 21.91 -6.09
N ASN A 499 -16.57 20.77 -6.18
CA ASN A 499 -18.03 20.63 -6.08
C ASN A 499 -18.50 19.66 -4.98
N PHE A 500 -17.65 19.28 -4.02
CA PHE A 500 -18.12 18.55 -2.86
C PHE A 500 -18.74 19.52 -1.83
N THR A 501 -20.06 19.61 -1.86
CA THR A 501 -20.80 19.88 -0.63
C THR A 501 -20.53 18.71 0.31
N VAL A 502 -19.58 18.90 1.25
CA VAL A 502 -19.57 18.12 2.50
C VAL A 502 -21.02 18.06 2.96
N PRO A 503 -21.61 16.87 3.20
CA PRO A 503 -23.01 16.77 3.58
C PRO A 503 -23.23 17.76 4.71
N ASP A 504 -24.15 18.69 4.48
CA ASP A 504 -24.46 19.81 5.35
C ASP A 504 -24.40 19.29 6.79
N LEU A 505 -23.29 19.54 7.47
CA LEU A 505 -23.07 19.05 8.82
C LEU A 505 -24.04 19.88 9.61
N LYS A 506 -25.26 19.33 9.80
CA LYS A 506 -26.46 20.06 10.22
C LYS A 506 -26.32 20.77 11.56
N ASP A 507 -25.19 20.61 12.23
CA ASP A 507 -24.83 21.30 13.43
C ASP A 507 -23.51 22.07 13.24
N GLU A 508 -23.65 23.40 13.17
CA GLU A 508 -22.54 24.34 13.05
C GLU A 508 -21.50 24.16 14.19
N LYS A 509 -21.87 23.57 15.33
CA LYS A 509 -21.03 23.50 16.54
C LYS A 509 -20.18 22.24 16.71
N SER A 510 -20.06 21.37 15.72
CA SER A 510 -19.17 20.20 15.84
C SER A 510 -17.68 20.57 15.72
N LEU A 511 -16.80 19.87 16.45
CA LEU A 511 -15.35 20.06 16.28
C LEU A 511 -14.88 19.80 14.83
N ALA A 512 -15.57 18.93 14.10
CA ALA A 512 -15.30 18.71 12.68
C ALA A 512 -15.46 19.99 11.84
N ASN A 513 -16.50 20.79 12.11
CA ASN A 513 -16.70 22.08 11.45
C ASN A 513 -15.62 23.11 11.84
N VAL A 514 -15.17 23.09 13.10
CA VAL A 514 -14.05 23.93 13.55
C VAL A 514 -12.76 23.56 12.80
N THR A 515 -12.43 22.27 12.70
CA THR A 515 -11.25 21.77 11.98
C THR A 515 -11.31 22.15 10.51
N LYS A 516 -12.49 22.03 9.87
CA LYS A 516 -12.71 22.50 8.50
C LYS A 516 -12.42 24.00 8.37
N LYS A 517 -13.00 24.83 9.24
CA LYS A 517 -12.78 26.28 9.21
C LYS A 517 -11.32 26.66 9.40
N LEU A 518 -10.64 25.99 10.34
CA LEU A 518 -9.26 26.28 10.71
C LEU A 518 -8.25 25.88 9.62
N PHE A 519 -8.36 24.65 9.08
CA PHE A 519 -7.32 24.11 8.19
C PHE A 519 -7.69 24.18 6.71
N TYR A 520 -8.98 24.03 6.35
CA TYR A 520 -9.41 24.03 4.96
C TYR A 520 -9.82 25.44 4.49
N ASP A 521 -10.74 26.08 5.21
CA ASP A 521 -11.25 27.39 4.81
C ASP A 521 -10.25 28.52 5.19
N GLN A 522 -9.28 28.23 6.07
CA GLN A 522 -8.35 29.20 6.68
C GLN A 522 -9.06 30.41 7.28
N ASP A 523 -10.27 30.20 7.78
CA ASP A 523 -11.14 31.21 8.40
C ASP A 523 -11.03 31.09 9.93
N PHE A 524 -9.92 31.62 10.45
CA PHE A 524 -9.56 31.49 11.85
C PHE A 524 -10.57 32.18 12.79
N GLU A 525 -11.17 33.29 12.35
CA GLU A 525 -12.20 34.01 13.11
C GLU A 525 -13.50 33.20 13.18
N ALA A 526 -13.95 32.58 12.08
CA ALA A 526 -15.10 31.69 12.10
C ALA A 526 -14.83 30.44 12.95
N ALA A 527 -13.62 29.86 12.88
CA ALA A 527 -13.23 28.74 13.74
C ALA A 527 -13.31 29.13 15.23
N LEU A 528 -12.84 30.32 15.61
CA LEU A 528 -12.97 30.86 16.96
C LEU A 528 -14.44 31.09 17.36
N SER A 529 -15.26 31.62 16.45
CA SER A 529 -16.70 31.83 16.72
C SER A 529 -17.45 30.52 16.94
N LEU A 530 -17.07 29.44 16.26
CA LEU A 530 -17.63 28.11 16.48
C LEU A 530 -17.18 27.49 17.81
N LEU A 531 -15.95 27.81 18.23
CA LEU A 531 -15.40 27.40 19.51
C LEU A 531 -15.95 28.23 20.68
N ASP A 532 -16.54 29.40 20.44
CA ASP A 532 -17.13 30.22 21.49
C ASP A 532 -18.44 29.60 22.00
N GLY A 533 -18.45 29.22 23.27
CA GLY A 533 -19.55 28.44 23.85
C GLY A 533 -19.67 27.00 23.34
N TYR A 534 -18.57 26.42 22.82
CA TYR A 534 -18.48 24.98 22.60
C TYR A 534 -18.70 24.23 23.92
N ASP A 535 -19.56 23.22 23.90
CA ASP A 535 -19.83 22.31 25.01
C ASP A 535 -19.80 20.89 24.45
N SER A 536 -18.81 20.10 24.87
CA SER A 536 -18.67 18.69 24.48
C SER A 536 -19.94 17.86 24.74
N ASN A 537 -20.78 18.23 25.74
CA ASN A 537 -22.06 17.56 25.97
C ASN A 537 -23.11 17.88 24.90
N SER A 538 -22.93 18.93 24.12
CA SER A 538 -23.86 19.31 23.05
C SER A 538 -23.39 18.87 21.67
N ASP A 539 -22.12 18.46 21.52
CA ASP A 539 -21.57 18.07 20.23
C ASP A 539 -22.23 16.78 19.70
N PRO A 540 -22.93 16.84 18.55
CA PRO A 540 -23.61 15.69 17.97
C PRO A 540 -22.65 14.73 17.27
N SER A 541 -21.40 15.14 17.00
CA SER A 541 -20.38 14.25 16.41
C SER A 541 -19.89 13.20 17.41
N ILE A 542 -20.11 13.43 18.72
CA ILE A 542 -19.75 12.50 19.79
C ILE A 542 -20.89 11.49 19.98
N SER A 543 -20.82 10.39 19.23
CA SER A 543 -21.76 9.26 19.32
C SER A 543 -21.59 8.44 20.61
N TYR A 544 -20.39 8.42 21.19
CA TYR A 544 -20.05 7.71 22.43
C TYR A 544 -19.66 8.69 23.53
N ARG A 545 -20.55 8.88 24.50
CA ARG A 545 -20.47 9.95 25.52
C ARG A 545 -19.96 9.43 26.87
N SER A 546 -18.82 8.75 26.88
CA SER A 546 -18.15 8.48 28.16
C SER A 546 -17.52 9.77 28.71
N PRO A 547 -17.36 9.90 30.04
CA PRO A 547 -16.69 11.07 30.64
C PRO A 547 -15.30 11.35 30.05
N GLU A 548 -14.58 10.30 29.64
CA GLU A 548 -13.26 10.39 29.01
C GLU A 548 -13.35 11.02 27.62
N VAL A 549 -14.28 10.57 26.76
CA VAL A 549 -14.46 11.11 25.41
C VAL A 549 -14.91 12.58 25.44
N LEU A 550 -15.80 12.94 26.38
CA LEU A 550 -16.23 14.33 26.55
C LEU A 550 -15.06 15.22 27.01
N ARG A 551 -14.21 14.73 27.93
CA ARG A 551 -12.99 15.43 28.34
C ARG A 551 -12.00 15.58 27.18
N TRP A 552 -11.90 14.61 26.28
CA TRP A 552 -11.05 14.71 25.08
C TRP A 552 -11.55 15.78 24.10
N ALA A 553 -12.85 15.80 23.84
CA ALA A 553 -13.45 16.81 22.98
C ALA A 553 -13.24 18.23 23.55
N GLU A 554 -13.39 18.38 24.86
CA GLU A 554 -13.14 19.66 25.54
C GLU A 554 -11.66 20.09 25.42
N ALA A 555 -10.72 19.17 25.65
CA ALA A 555 -9.29 19.41 25.47
C ALA A 555 -8.95 19.80 24.01
N GLY A 556 -9.51 19.08 23.05
CA GLY A 556 -9.38 19.36 21.62
C GLY A 556 -9.88 20.75 21.24
N SER A 557 -11.01 21.18 21.81
CA SER A 557 -11.55 22.53 21.60
C SER A 557 -10.57 23.62 22.07
N HIS A 558 -9.95 23.44 23.24
CA HIS A 558 -8.96 24.39 23.78
C HIS A 558 -7.68 24.41 22.94
N TYR A 559 -7.25 23.25 22.44
CA TYR A 559 -6.09 23.17 21.55
C TYR A 559 -6.34 23.87 20.21
N LEU A 560 -7.48 23.59 19.56
CA LEU A 560 -7.87 24.25 18.30
C LEU A 560 -8.03 25.77 18.48
N ARG A 561 -8.53 26.21 19.64
CA ARG A 561 -8.58 27.63 20.01
C ARG A 561 -7.18 28.25 20.09
N GLY A 562 -6.22 27.54 20.69
CA GLY A 562 -4.82 27.96 20.76
C GLY A 562 -4.19 28.11 19.38
N LEU A 563 -4.43 27.16 18.47
CA LEU A 563 -3.97 27.25 17.09
C LEU A 563 -4.58 28.43 16.35
N ALA A 564 -5.89 28.63 16.45
CA ALA A 564 -6.57 29.75 15.79
C ALA A 564 -6.00 31.10 16.23
N TYR A 565 -5.81 31.30 17.55
CA TYR A 565 -5.15 32.50 18.07
C TYR A 565 -3.72 32.64 17.59
N SER A 566 -2.95 31.55 17.51
CA SER A 566 -1.58 31.59 16.99
C SER A 566 -1.52 32.05 15.53
N TYR A 567 -2.45 31.59 14.67
CA TYR A 567 -2.52 32.02 13.27
C TYR A 567 -2.92 33.48 13.11
N LEU A 568 -3.72 34.02 14.04
CA LEU A 568 -4.08 35.44 14.09
C LEU A 568 -2.97 36.34 14.69
N GLY A 569 -1.86 35.76 15.18
CA GLY A 569 -0.80 36.49 15.86
C GLY A 569 -1.11 36.88 17.31
N GLU A 570 -2.19 36.33 17.88
CA GLU A 570 -2.66 36.57 19.26
C GLU A 570 -1.92 35.66 20.25
N ASN A 571 -0.60 35.82 20.33
CA ASN A 571 0.31 34.89 21.02
C ASN A 571 -0.03 34.66 22.51
N GLU A 572 -0.48 35.69 23.23
CA GLU A 572 -0.87 35.55 24.65
C GLU A 572 -2.11 34.67 24.82
N LEU A 573 -3.10 34.81 23.93
CA LEU A 573 -4.33 34.02 23.95
C LEU A 573 -4.08 32.58 23.49
N ALA A 574 -3.17 32.40 22.54
CA ALA A 574 -2.68 31.10 22.12
C ALA A 574 -2.02 30.36 23.30
N GLN A 575 -1.06 31.00 23.96
CA GLN A 575 -0.37 30.45 25.14
C GLN A 575 -1.35 30.11 26.26
N LEU A 576 -2.32 30.97 26.55
CA LEU A 576 -3.34 30.69 27.57
C LEU A 576 -4.16 29.45 27.22
N SER A 577 -4.57 29.31 25.96
CA SER A 577 -5.36 28.17 25.50
C SER A 577 -4.57 26.85 25.58
N PHE A 578 -3.29 26.85 25.15
CA PHE A 578 -2.41 25.69 25.29
C PHE A 578 -2.10 25.36 26.75
N ALA A 579 -1.91 26.36 27.61
CA ALA A 579 -1.70 26.15 29.03
C ALA A 579 -2.91 25.49 29.71
N THR A 580 -4.14 25.84 29.31
CA THR A 580 -5.36 25.16 29.78
C THR A 580 -5.36 23.68 29.40
N VAL A 581 -4.97 23.33 28.18
CA VAL A 581 -4.84 21.92 27.73
C VAL A 581 -3.86 21.16 28.64
N ILE A 582 -2.68 21.71 28.89
CA ILE A 582 -1.65 21.08 29.73
C ILE A 582 -2.12 20.95 31.18
N ARG A 583 -2.70 22.02 31.74
CA ARG A 583 -3.07 22.08 33.16
C ARG A 583 -4.26 21.18 33.48
N ASP A 584 -5.31 21.26 32.68
CA ASP A 584 -6.63 20.73 33.04
C ASP A 584 -6.94 19.37 32.39
N TYR A 585 -6.15 18.97 31.38
CA TYR A 585 -6.39 17.76 30.58
C TYR A 585 -5.16 16.88 30.39
N SER A 586 -4.07 17.08 31.14
CA SER A 586 -2.84 16.27 31.00
C SER A 586 -3.05 14.77 31.25
N ASP A 587 -3.98 14.40 32.12
CA ASP A 587 -4.39 13.01 32.38
C ASP A 587 -5.15 12.39 31.20
N ALA A 588 -6.00 13.19 30.56
CA ALA A 588 -6.77 12.80 29.39
C ALA A 588 -5.85 12.56 28.17
N LEU A 589 -4.74 13.28 28.08
CA LEU A 589 -3.74 13.19 27.00
C LEU A 589 -2.79 11.99 27.12
N VAL A 590 -2.72 11.34 28.28
CA VAL A 590 -1.90 10.14 28.50
C VAL A 590 -2.65 8.86 28.10
N TYR A 591 -3.99 8.90 28.07
CA TYR A 591 -4.84 7.75 27.74
C TYR A 591 -5.23 7.65 26.26
N SER A 592 -4.83 8.60 25.41
CA SER A 592 -4.98 8.43 23.97
C SER A 592 -4.02 7.32 23.52
N TYR A 593 -4.59 6.20 23.07
CA TYR A 593 -3.91 5.05 22.50
C TYR A 593 -2.70 5.45 21.65
N GLY A 594 -1.49 5.41 22.22
CA GLY A 594 -0.17 5.31 21.55
C GLY A 594 0.23 6.32 20.47
N TYR A 595 -0.67 7.14 19.95
CA TYR A 595 -0.51 7.90 18.72
C TYR A 595 -0.81 9.37 19.03
N PHE A 596 0.25 10.16 19.14
CA PHE A 596 0.25 11.61 19.36
C PHE A 596 -0.28 12.12 20.72
N SER A 597 0.64 12.53 21.59
CA SER A 597 0.33 13.30 22.79
C SER A 597 0.21 14.79 22.41
N TRP A 598 -1.01 15.35 22.47
CA TRP A 598 -1.21 16.80 22.30
C TRP A 598 -0.46 17.62 23.37
N ALA A 599 -0.03 16.98 24.46
CA ALA A 599 0.73 17.59 25.53
C ALA A 599 2.14 17.99 25.09
N ASP A 600 2.79 17.21 24.23
CA ASP A 600 4.15 17.53 23.77
C ASP A 600 4.16 18.67 22.74
N LEU A 601 3.19 18.68 21.81
CA LEU A 601 2.97 19.80 20.88
C LEU A 601 2.55 21.09 21.60
N ALA A 602 1.67 21.00 22.61
CA ALA A 602 1.29 22.15 23.42
C ALA A 602 2.48 22.69 24.24
N ARG A 603 3.34 21.81 24.78
CA ARG A 603 4.57 22.24 25.48
C ARG A 603 5.51 22.98 24.55
N GLU A 604 5.74 22.47 23.34
CA GLU A 604 6.59 23.11 22.33
C GLU A 604 6.10 24.52 21.99
N LYS A 605 4.79 24.70 21.76
CA LYS A 605 4.20 26.01 21.42
C LYS A 605 3.98 26.95 22.60
N SER A 606 4.01 26.43 23.84
CA SER A 606 3.88 27.24 25.06
C SER A 606 5.23 27.75 25.61
N SER A 607 6.35 27.25 25.09
CA SER A 607 7.67 27.76 25.45
C SER A 607 7.91 29.13 24.78
N PRO A 608 8.40 30.15 25.51
CA PRO A 608 8.73 31.45 24.93
C PRO A 608 9.84 31.39 23.89
#